data_AF-A0AAU8IJH5-F1
#
_entry.id   AF-A0AAU8IJH5-F1
#
_cell.length_a   1.000
_cell.length_b   1.000
_cell.length_c   1.000
_cell.angle_alpha   90.00
_cell.angle_beta   90.00
_cell.angle_gamma   90.00
#
_symmetry.space_group_name_H-M   'P 1'
#
loop_
_entity.id
_entity.type
_entity.pdbx_description
1 polymer ?
#
loop_
_entity_poly.entity_id
_entity_poly.type
_entity_poly.pdbx_seq_one_letter_code
_entity_poly.pdbx_strand_id
1 'polypeptide(L)'
;MEAVNQAYLDRLYALRPSQQVVLDVDSANFETDGHQEGAAYNAHYQDTSYHPLLLFDSLTGYCLKAELRSGNVYTSRGVVDFTLQVA
;
A
#
# COMPACT_ATOMS: atom_id res chain seq x y z
N MET A 1 -2.26 11.31 -8.31
CA MET A 1 -1.77 9.94 -8.58
C MET A 1 -2.88 8.93 -8.32
N GLU A 2 -3.54 8.97 -7.17
CA GLU A 2 -4.68 8.10 -6.84
C GLU A 2 -5.82 8.13 -7.87
N ALA A 3 -6.30 9.31 -8.28
CA ALA A 3 -7.36 9.41 -9.30
C ALA A 3 -6.98 8.78 -10.65
N VAL A 4 -5.70 8.81 -11.02
CA VAL A 4 -5.21 8.15 -12.26
C VAL A 4 -5.17 6.64 -12.07
N ASN A 5 -4.71 6.16 -10.91
CA ASN A 5 -4.75 4.74 -10.57
C ASN A 5 -6.17 4.20 -10.60
N GLN A 6 -7.12 4.93 -9.98
CA GLN A 6 -8.52 4.55 -9.97
C GLN A 6 -9.11 4.47 -11.38
N ALA A 7 -8.90 5.50 -12.21
CA ALA A 7 -9.39 5.49 -13.60
C ALA A 7 -8.78 4.32 -14.42
N TYR A 8 -7.55 3.91 -14.13
CA TYR A 8 -6.93 2.76 -14.75
C TYR A 8 -7.55 1.44 -14.27
N LEU A 9 -7.71 1.27 -12.96
CA LEU A 9 -8.36 0.10 -12.35
C LEU A 9 -9.80 -0.07 -12.85
N ASP A 10 -10.59 1.01 -12.90
CA ASP A 10 -11.95 1.00 -13.43
C ASP A 10 -12.00 0.43 -14.85
N ARG A 11 -11.03 0.82 -15.69
CA ARG A 11 -10.93 0.34 -17.07
C ARG A 11 -10.47 -1.12 -17.14
N LEU A 12 -9.57 -1.56 -16.26
CA LEU A 12 -9.15 -2.96 -16.18
C LEU A 12 -10.30 -3.86 -15.75
N TYR A 13 -11.03 -3.48 -14.69
CA TYR A 13 -12.17 -4.26 -14.20
C TYR A 13 -13.34 -4.30 -15.19
N ALA A 14 -13.54 -3.23 -15.98
CA ALA A 14 -14.51 -3.25 -17.08
C ALA A 14 -14.10 -4.23 -18.20
N LEU A 15 -12.80 -4.39 -18.47
CA LEU A 15 -12.28 -5.32 -19.48
C LEU A 15 -12.18 -6.77 -18.97
N ARG A 16 -11.99 -6.95 -17.66
CA ARG A 16 -11.79 -8.24 -16.99
C ARG A 16 -12.68 -8.29 -15.74
N PRO A 17 -14.00 -8.38 -15.90
CA PRO A 17 -14.90 -8.44 -14.75
C PRO A 17 -14.61 -9.72 -13.95
N SER A 18 -14.44 -9.55 -12.64
CA SER A 18 -14.33 -10.65 -11.69
C SER A 18 -15.55 -10.65 -10.77
N GLN A 19 -16.00 -11.83 -10.36
CA GLN A 19 -17.08 -11.97 -9.38
C GLN A 19 -16.58 -11.87 -7.94
N GLN A 20 -15.26 -11.93 -7.74
CA GLN A 20 -14.62 -11.93 -6.44
C GLN A 20 -13.35 -11.09 -6.48
N VAL A 21 -13.04 -10.47 -5.33
CA VAL A 21 -11.77 -9.80 -5.06
C VAL A 21 -11.20 -10.43 -3.80
N VAL A 22 -9.89 -10.68 -3.77
CA VAL A 22 -9.19 -11.11 -2.56
C VAL A 22 -8.22 -10.01 -2.20
N LEU A 23 -8.49 -9.34 -1.07
CA LEU A 23 -7.69 -8.22 -0.60
C LEU A 23 -6.48 -8.74 0.16
N ASP A 24 -5.30 -8.43 -0.36
CA ASP A 24 -4.02 -8.73 0.27
C ASP A 24 -3.37 -7.43 0.73
N VAL A 25 -3.26 -7.27 2.05
CA VAL A 25 -2.79 -6.04 2.68
C VAL A 25 -1.48 -6.32 3.40
N ASP A 26 -0.43 -5.67 2.92
CA ASP A 26 0.92 -5.86 3.45
C ASP A 26 1.59 -4.54 3.77
N SER A 27 2.46 -4.58 4.77
CA SER A 27 3.44 -3.54 5.00
C SER A 27 4.79 -3.93 4.39
N ALA A 28 5.55 -2.96 3.88
CA ALA A 28 6.89 -3.22 3.37
C ALA A 28 7.93 -2.29 4.01
N ASN A 29 9.20 -2.70 4.00
CA ASN A 29 10.33 -1.84 4.36
C ASN A 29 10.92 -1.19 3.10
N PHE A 30 10.93 0.13 3.03
CA PHE A 30 11.49 0.89 1.92
C PHE A 30 12.67 1.71 2.44
N GLU A 31 13.88 1.13 2.38
CA GLU A 31 15.13 1.78 2.80
C GLU A 31 15.33 3.14 2.12
N THR A 32 15.93 4.08 2.84
CA THR A 32 16.16 5.44 2.36
C THR A 32 17.60 5.86 2.53
N ASP A 33 18.11 6.57 1.53
CA ASP A 33 19.41 7.22 1.60
C ASP A 33 19.30 8.68 2.03
N GLY A 34 20.25 9.13 2.86
CA GLY A 34 20.37 10.52 3.28
C GLY A 34 19.24 10.97 4.21
N HIS A 35 18.75 12.19 4.00
CA HIS A 35 17.70 12.80 4.82
C HIS A 35 16.44 13.02 3.99
N GLN A 36 15.61 11.99 3.89
CA GLN A 36 14.31 12.09 3.22
C GLN A 36 13.20 12.39 4.23
N GLU A 37 12.27 13.27 3.87
CA GLU A 37 11.17 13.67 4.75
C GLU A 37 10.28 12.48 5.08
N GLY A 38 10.06 12.23 6.38
CA GLY A 38 9.23 11.12 6.85
C GLY A 38 9.97 9.78 7.01
N ALA A 39 11.19 9.65 6.48
CA ALA A 39 12.03 8.50 6.77
C ALA A 39 12.37 8.48 8.28
N ALA A 40 12.31 7.30 8.88
CA ALA A 40 12.59 7.15 10.30
C ALA A 40 13.18 5.77 10.61
N TYR A 41 13.96 5.70 11.67
CA TYR A 41 14.55 4.43 12.10
C TYR A 41 13.47 3.43 12.51
N ASN A 42 13.52 2.25 11.89
CA ASN A 42 12.69 1.10 12.23
C ASN A 42 13.55 0.04 12.93
N ALA A 43 13.28 -0.22 14.22
CA ALA A 43 14.08 -1.16 15.00
C ALA A 43 13.96 -2.63 14.55
N HIS A 44 12.86 -3.01 13.87
CA HIS A 44 12.69 -4.38 13.36
C HIS A 44 13.62 -4.63 12.16
N TYR A 45 13.73 -3.65 11.26
CA TYR A 45 14.61 -3.74 10.09
C TYR A 45 16.03 -3.22 10.35
N GLN A 46 16.26 -2.57 11.49
CA GLN A 46 17.53 -1.99 11.91
C GLN A 46 18.07 -0.94 10.94
N ASP A 47 17.17 -0.19 10.29
CA ASP A 47 17.49 0.76 9.24
C ASP A 47 16.55 1.98 9.25
N THR A 48 16.93 3.07 8.56
CA THR A 48 16.11 4.26 8.34
C THR A 48 15.37 4.15 7.02
N SER A 49 14.05 4.05 7.12
CA SER A 49 13.20 3.70 5.99
C SER A 49 11.86 4.41 6.01
N TYR A 50 11.07 4.19 4.98
CA TYR A 50 9.61 4.26 5.04
C TYR A 50 9.03 2.89 5.36
N HIS A 51 7.81 2.88 5.87
CA HIS A 51 7.08 1.66 6.16
C HIS A 51 5.67 1.70 5.54
N PRO A 52 5.54 1.71 4.20
CA PRO A 52 4.24 1.85 3.53
C PRO A 52 3.25 0.74 3.89
N LEU A 53 1.95 1.03 3.71
CA LEU A 53 0.91 0.01 3.55
C LEU A 53 0.54 -0.09 2.07
N LEU A 54 0.41 -1.33 1.59
CA LEU A 54 0.05 -1.66 0.22
C LEU A 54 -1.18 -2.56 0.25
N LEU A 55 -2.11 -2.34 -0.67
CA LEU A 55 -3.27 -3.20 -0.86
C LEU A 55 -3.34 -3.67 -2.31
N PHE A 56 -3.42 -4.98 -2.47
CA PHE A 56 -3.54 -5.64 -3.76
C PHE A 56 -4.84 -6.45 -3.86
N ASP A 57 -5.36 -6.55 -5.08
CA ASP A 57 -6.22 -7.68 -5.46
C ASP A 57 -5.32 -8.86 -5.82
N SER A 58 -5.25 -9.87 -4.94
CA SER A 58 -4.31 -10.99 -5.10
C SER A 58 -4.64 -11.91 -6.28
N LEU A 59 -5.87 -11.86 -6.81
CA LEU A 59 -6.25 -12.66 -7.98
C LEU A 59 -5.69 -12.07 -9.27
N THR A 60 -5.59 -10.74 -9.35
CA THR A 60 -5.14 -10.02 -10.55
C THR A 60 -3.72 -9.48 -10.41
N GLY A 61 -3.23 -9.31 -9.17
CA GLY A 61 -2.00 -8.62 -8.83
C GLY A 61 -2.10 -7.10 -8.94
N TYR A 62 -3.30 -6.52 -9.07
CA TYR A 62 -3.47 -5.08 -9.22
C TYR A 62 -3.26 -4.36 -7.88
N CYS A 63 -2.45 -3.29 -7.89
CA CYS A 63 -2.28 -2.41 -6.74
C CYS A 63 -3.47 -1.46 -6.64
N LEU A 64 -4.32 -1.68 -5.64
CA LEU A 64 -5.54 -0.92 -5.42
C LEU A 64 -5.26 0.39 -4.69
N LYS A 65 -4.40 0.32 -3.66
CA LYS A 65 -4.09 1.46 -2.80
C LYS A 65 -2.68 1.33 -2.24
N ALA A 66 -2.04 2.47 -2.03
CA ALA A 66 -0.75 2.56 -1.36
C ALA A 66 -0.71 3.81 -0.49
N GLU A 67 -0.19 3.68 0.72
CA GLU A 67 0.04 4.80 1.63
C GLU A 67 1.51 4.79 2.07
N LEU A 68 2.24 5.83 1.72
CA LEU A 68 3.61 6.02 2.22
C LEU A 68 3.52 6.51 3.66
N ARG A 69 4.14 5.76 4.58
CA ARG A 69 4.14 6.08 6.01
C ARG A 69 5.56 6.17 6.54
N SER A 70 5.72 6.86 7.67
CA SER A 70 7.02 6.98 8.32
C SER A 70 7.58 5.62 8.75
N GLY A 71 8.90 5.45 8.69
CA GLY A 71 9.57 4.18 9.03
C GLY A 71 9.28 3.66 10.43
N ASN A 72 8.95 4.53 11.38
CA ASN A 72 8.76 4.19 12.79
C ASN A 72 7.31 3.80 13.16
N VAL A 73 6.44 3.53 12.18
CA VAL A 73 5.10 3.03 12.45
C VAL A 73 5.07 1.51 12.59
N TYR A 74 4.12 1.01 13.39
CA TYR A 74 3.89 -0.42 13.50
C TYR A 74 3.21 -0.96 12.23
N THR A 75 3.54 -2.19 11.85
CA THR A 75 3.07 -2.87 10.63
C THR A 75 1.57 -2.67 10.38
N SER A 76 0.72 -3.06 11.33
CA SER A 76 -0.74 -3.01 11.18
C SER A 76 -1.39 -1.67 11.57
N ARG A 77 -0.62 -0.64 11.91
CA ARG A 77 -1.18 0.66 12.32
C ARG A 77 -1.99 1.27 11.17
N GLY A 78 -3.29 1.49 11.42
CA GLY A 78 -4.22 2.11 10.47
C GLY A 78 -4.80 1.15 9.44
N VAL A 79 -4.51 -0.16 9.53
CA VAL A 79 -4.90 -1.13 8.49
C VAL A 79 -6.41 -1.19 8.25
N VAL A 80 -7.22 -1.09 9.31
CA VAL A 80 -8.69 -1.11 9.18
C VAL A 80 -9.16 0.06 8.33
N ASP A 81 -8.77 1.28 8.69
CA ASP A 81 -9.15 2.50 7.96
C ASP A 81 -8.58 2.51 6.54
N PHE A 82 -7.38 1.99 6.36
CA PHE A 82 -6.74 1.86 5.05
C PHE A 82 -7.53 0.94 4.11
N THR A 83 -8.08 -0.17 4.62
CA THR A 83 -8.88 -1.15 3.86
C THR A 83 -10.34 -0.71 3.68
N LEU A 84 -10.85 0.22 4.49
CA LEU A 84 -12.15 0.83 4.22
C LEU A 84 -12.07 1.64 2.91
N GLN A 85 -13.19 1.68 2.17
CA GLN A 85 -13.36 2.37 0.86
C GLN A 85 -12.91 1.60 -0.39
N VAL A 86 -12.67 0.28 -0.31
CA VAL A 86 -12.28 -0.56 -1.47
C VAL A 86 -13.47 -1.37 -2.02
N ALA A 87 -14.69 -1.04 -1.60
CA ALA A 87 -15.94 -1.65 -2.04
C ALA A 87 -16.99 -0.57 -2.35
#